data_AF-A0A953BHB0-F1
#
_entry.id   AF-A0A953BHB0-F1
#
_cell.length_a   1.000
_cell.length_b   1.000
_cell.length_c   1.000
_cell.angle_alpha   90.00
_cell.angle_beta   90.00
_cell.angle_gamma   90.00
#
_symmetry.space_group_name_H-M   'P 1'
#
loop_
_entity.id
_entity.type
_entity.pdbx_description
1 polymer ?
#
loop_
_entity_poly.entity_id
_entity_poly.type
_entity_poly.pdbx_seq_one_letter_code
_entity_poly.pdbx_strand_id
1 'polypeptide(L)'
;MASRAVVVLGISVAAVALAGCGSSNTAAARDSKVRGNLTPELMTLSQRPVDVDNRVVLSTDENLRMANEDLIRMWYLDRPSRLSRTRIPR
;
A
#
# COMPACT_ATOMS: atom_id res chain seq x y z
N MET A 1 -25.95 22.34 -13.24
CA MET A 1 -25.30 21.93 -11.97
C MET A 1 -24.47 20.65 -12.12
N ALA A 2 -24.92 19.65 -12.88
CA ALA A 2 -24.17 18.40 -13.13
C ALA A 2 -22.77 18.60 -13.76
N SER A 3 -22.59 19.56 -14.67
CA SER A 3 -21.30 19.82 -15.32
C SER A 3 -20.20 20.30 -14.36
N ARG A 4 -20.57 21.11 -13.36
CA ARG A 4 -19.62 21.59 -12.34
C ARG A 4 -19.23 20.48 -11.36
N ALA A 5 -20.17 19.58 -11.05
CA ALA A 5 -19.91 18.43 -10.20
C ALA A 5 -18.93 17.44 -10.87
N VAL A 6 -19.08 17.17 -12.17
CA VAL A 6 -18.18 16.28 -12.93
C VAL A 6 -16.75 16.83 -12.97
N VAL A 7 -16.57 18.14 -13.16
CA VAL A 7 -15.24 18.76 -13.18
C VAL A 7 -14.55 18.68 -11.81
N VAL A 8 -15.28 18.94 -10.72
CA VAL A 8 -14.72 18.84 -9.36
C VAL A 8 -14.33 17.40 -9.02
N LEU A 9 -15.13 16.42 -9.44
CA LEU A 9 -14.86 14.99 -9.22
C LEU A 9 -13.68 14.49 -10.09
N GLY A 10 -13.53 15.01 -11.30
CA GLY A 10 -12.37 14.71 -12.15
C GLY A 10 -11.05 15.23 -11.58
N ILE A 11 -11.06 16.45 -11.03
CA ILE A 11 -9.87 17.06 -10.43
C ILE A 11 -9.45 16.32 -9.15
N SER A 12 -10.41 15.92 -8.31
CA SER A 12 -10.10 15.19 -7.08
C SER A 12 -9.48 13.82 -7.35
N VAL A 13 -9.99 13.07 -8.33
CA VAL A 13 -9.43 11.77 -8.72
C VAL A 13 -8.01 11.92 -9.28
N ALA A 14 -7.78 12.93 -10.12
CA ALA A 14 -6.45 13.22 -10.65
C ALA A 14 -5.46 13.57 -9.52
N ALA A 15 -5.87 14.40 -8.54
CA ALA A 15 -5.02 14.77 -7.42
C ALA A 15 -4.59 13.56 -6.56
N VAL A 16 -5.50 12.60 -6.32
CA VAL A 16 -5.18 11.37 -5.58
C VAL A 16 -4.22 10.47 -6.37
N ALA A 17 -4.39 10.38 -7.70
CA ALA A 17 -3.49 9.58 -8.54
C ALA A 17 -2.05 10.11 -8.54
N LEU A 18 -1.85 11.44 -8.50
CA LEU A 18 -0.51 12.03 -8.42
C LEU A 18 0.12 11.92 -7.02
N ALA A 19 -0.68 11.88 -5.95
CA ALA A 19 -0.17 11.74 -4.58
C ALA A 19 0.54 10.40 -4.33
N GLY A 20 0.20 9.34 -5.07
CA GLY A 20 0.84 8.03 -4.96
C GLY A 20 2.28 7.98 -5.49
N CYS A 21 2.62 8.83 -6.47
CA CYS A 21 3.95 8.83 -7.10
C CYS A 21 5.03 9.56 -6.29
N GLY A 22 4.64 10.33 -5.27
CA GLY A 22 5.55 11.12 -4.44
C GLY A 22 5.99 10.43 -3.14
N SER A 23 5.73 9.13 -2.97
CA SER A 23 6.06 8.42 -1.73
C SER A 23 7.55 8.50 -1.43
N SER A 24 7.90 9.23 -0.37
CA SER A 24 9.27 9.45 0.12
C SER A 24 9.94 8.20 0.72
N ASN A 25 9.25 7.05 0.67
CA ASN A 25 9.77 5.74 1.04
C ASN A 25 10.54 5.07 -0.11
N THR A 26 11.38 5.83 -0.82
CA THR A 26 12.24 5.26 -1.86
C THR A 26 13.35 4.41 -1.22
N ALA A 27 13.81 3.38 -1.93
CA ALA A 27 14.94 2.56 -1.49
C ALA A 27 16.18 3.41 -1.14
N ALA A 28 16.38 4.52 -1.85
CA ALA A 28 17.45 5.49 -1.62
C ALA A 28 17.35 6.18 -0.24
N ALA A 29 16.15 6.50 0.25
CA ALA A 29 15.94 7.12 1.56
C ALA A 29 16.16 6.13 2.72
N ARG A 30 15.96 4.83 2.49
CA ARG A 30 16.28 3.78 3.47
C ARG A 30 17.77 3.46 3.50
N ASP A 31 18.41 3.40 2.33
CA ASP A 31 19.84 3.14 2.21
C ASP A 31 20.67 4.23 2.94
N SER A 32 20.28 5.50 2.83
CA SER A 32 20.94 6.59 3.55
C SER A 32 20.82 6.48 5.08
N LYS A 33 19.67 6.02 5.60
CA LYS A 33 19.48 5.75 7.04
C LYS A 33 20.37 4.61 7.55
N VAL A 34 20.49 3.52 6.80
CA VAL A 34 21.34 2.37 7.17
C VAL A 34 22.82 2.77 7.12
N ARG A 35 23.22 3.54 6.11
CA ARG A 35 24.59 4.04 5.96
C ARG A 35 24.99 5.05 7.05
N GLY A 36 24.04 5.82 7.57
CA GLY A 36 24.27 6.80 8.64
C GLY A 36 24.51 6.17 10.02
N ASN A 37 24.02 4.96 10.27
CA ASN A 37 24.22 4.24 11.53
C ASN A 37 24.20 2.72 11.30
N LEU A 38 25.39 2.13 11.09
CA LEU A 38 25.55 0.69 10.82
C LEU A 38 25.17 -0.21 12.01
N THR A 39 25.17 0.33 13.23
CA THR A 39 24.86 -0.41 14.48
C THR A 39 23.82 0.36 15.29
N PRO A 40 22.55 0.38 14.85
CA PRO A 40 21.51 1.08 15.57
C PRO A 40 21.26 0.41 16.93
N GLU A 41 20.95 1.22 17.95
CA GLU A 41 20.52 0.68 19.24
C GLU A 41 19.28 -0.21 19.09
N LEU A 42 19.25 -1.27 19.89
CA LEU A 42 18.11 -2.16 19.97
C LEU A 42 17.01 -1.46 20.76
N MET A 43 15.81 -1.36 20.16
CA MET A 43 14.63 -0.78 20.82
C MET A 43 13.96 -1.80 21.76
N THR A 44 14.14 -3.09 21.48
CA THR A 44 13.68 -4.21 22.32
C THR A 44 14.83 -5.19 22.54
N LEU A 45 14.62 -6.31 23.26
CA LEU A 45 15.66 -7.31 23.50
C LEU A 45 16.29 -7.89 22.20
N SER A 46 15.56 -7.83 21.07
CA SER A 46 16.02 -8.41 19.79
C SER A 46 15.77 -7.55 18.54
N GLN A 47 14.96 -6.49 18.61
CA GLN A 47 14.54 -5.73 17.42
C GLN A 47 15.16 -4.34 17.37
N ARG A 48 15.66 -3.98 16.19
CA ARG A 48 16.07 -2.62 15.84
C ARG A 48 14.84 -1.83 15.38
N PRO A 49 14.84 -0.48 15.47
CA PRO A 49 13.75 0.34 14.93
C PRO A 49 13.39 0.01 13.47
N VAL A 50 14.40 -0.26 12.64
CA VAL A 50 14.22 -0.59 11.21
C VAL A 50 13.44 -1.89 10.99
N ASP A 51 13.55 -2.85 11.90
CA ASP A 51 12.86 -4.14 11.82
C ASP A 51 11.36 -3.97 12.09
N VAL A 52 11.03 -3.05 13.00
CA VAL A 52 9.64 -2.68 13.29
C VAL A 52 9.02 -1.96 12.10
N ASP A 53 9.73 -0.98 11.53
CA ASP A 53 9.28 -0.28 10.32
C ASP A 53 9.05 -1.26 9.15
N ASN A 54 9.97 -2.21 8.94
CA ASN A 54 9.81 -3.25 7.93
C ASN A 54 8.56 -4.11 8.17
N ARG A 55 8.32 -4.53 9.42
CA ARG A 55 7.12 -5.31 9.77
C ARG A 55 5.83 -4.53 9.55
N VAL A 56 5.79 -3.25 9.89
CA VAL A 56 4.63 -2.38 9.67
C VAL A 56 4.37 -2.19 8.18
N VAL A 57 5.41 -2.02 7.38
CA VAL A 57 5.26 -1.88 5.92
C VAL A 57 4.73 -3.17 5.31
N LEU A 58 5.27 -4.32 5.70
CA LEU A 58 4.80 -5.62 5.22
C LEU A 58 3.34 -5.89 5.61
N SER A 59 2.95 -5.59 6.85
CA SER A 59 1.56 -5.78 7.28
C SER A 59 0.61 -4.83 6.56
N THR A 60 1.03 -3.59 6.30
CA THR A 60 0.24 -2.62 5.55
C THR A 60 0.05 -3.05 4.10
N ASP A 61 1.12 -3.51 3.44
CA ASP A 61 1.08 -3.96 2.05
C ASP A 61 0.16 -5.19 1.88
N GLU A 62 0.29 -6.17 2.78
CA GLU A 62 -0.56 -7.36 2.76
C GLU A 62 -2.03 -7.02 3.05
N ASN A 63 -2.30 -6.14 4.02
CA ASN A 63 -3.66 -5.68 4.31
C ASN A 63 -4.28 -4.94 3.12
N LEU A 64 -3.48 -4.12 2.42
CA LEU A 64 -3.97 -3.36 1.26
C LEU A 64 -4.21 -4.27 0.06
N ARG A 65 -3.39 -5.31 -0.12
CA ARG A 65 -3.62 -6.39 -1.11
C ARG A 65 -4.94 -7.11 -0.82
N MET A 66 -5.17 -7.53 0.42
CA MET A 66 -6.42 -8.17 0.82
C MET A 66 -7.64 -7.26 0.63
N ALA A 67 -7.53 -5.99 1.03
CA ALA A 67 -8.61 -5.02 0.86
C ALA A 67 -8.96 -4.77 -0.61
N ASN A 68 -7.95 -4.73 -1.48
CA ASN A 68 -8.16 -4.59 -2.92
C ASN A 68 -8.82 -5.84 -3.52
N GLU A 69 -8.40 -7.04 -3.11
CA GLU A 69 -9.04 -8.30 -3.50
C GLU A 69 -10.52 -8.34 -3.08
N ASP A 70 -10.83 -7.93 -1.86
CA ASP A 70 -12.21 -7.85 -1.36
C ASP A 70 -13.05 -6.81 -2.10
N LEU A 71 -12.46 -5.65 -2.43
CA LEU A 71 -13.12 -4.61 -3.20
C LEU A 71 -13.47 -5.12 -4.61
N ILE A 72 -12.50 -5.66 -5.35
CA ILE A 72 -12.74 -6.18 -6.70
C ILE A 72 -13.81 -7.27 -6.69
N ARG A 73 -13.80 -8.14 -5.67
CA ARG A 73 -14.82 -9.18 -5.50
C ARG A 73 -16.20 -8.62 -5.19
N MET A 74 -16.30 -7.57 -4.37
CA MET A 74 -17.57 -6.88 -4.07
C MET A 74 -18.22 -6.29 -5.33
N TRP A 75 -17.41 -5.77 -6.26
CA TRP A 75 -17.90 -5.20 -7.52
C TRP A 75 -18.08 -6.25 -8.64
N TYR A 76 -17.85 -7.54 -8.37
CA TYR A 76 -17.86 -8.60 -9.37
C TYR A 76 -16.96 -8.32 -10.59
N LEU A 77 -15.88 -7.57 -10.36
CA LEU A 77 -14.88 -7.26 -11.40
C LEU A 77 -13.84 -8.38 -11.53
N ASP A 78 -13.80 -9.32 -10.57
CA ASP A 78 -12.94 -10.50 -10.62
C ASP A 78 -13.53 -11.57 -11.54
N ARG A 79 -12.72 -12.08 -12.47
CA ARG A 79 -13.15 -13.15 -13.38
C ARG A 79 -12.85 -14.50 -12.71
N PRO A 80 -13.86 -15.33 -12.41
CA PRO A 80 -13.63 -16.61 -11.74
C PRO A 80 -12.74 -17.49 -12.62
N SER A 81 -11.50 -17.69 -12.19
CA SER A 81 -10.54 -18.58 -12.84
C SER A 81 -10.35 -19.85 -12.03
N ARG A 82 -10.06 -20.97 -12.70
CA ARG A 82 -9.76 -22.25 -12.03
C ARG A 82 -8.45 -22.22 -11.23
N LEU A 83 -7.66 -21.15 -11.37
CA LEU A 83 -6.40 -20.91 -10.67
C LEU A 83 -6.57 -19.99 -9.46
N SER A 84 -7.79 -19.53 -9.17
CA SER A 84 -8.04 -18.79 -7.94
C SER A 84 -7.68 -19.64 -6.72
N ARG A 85 -6.89 -19.08 -5.81
CA ARG A 85 -6.50 -19.72 -4.54
C ARG A 85 -7.72 -19.99 -3.65
N THR A 86 -8.78 -19.20 -3.78
CA THR A 86 -9.98 -19.26 -2.94
C THR A 86 -11.21 -19.62 -3.75
N ARG A 87 -12.09 -20.45 -3.17
CA ARG A 87 -13.36 -20.83 -3.83
C ARG A 87 -14.33 -19.65 -3.76
N ILE A 88 -14.77 -19.16 -4.92
CA ILE A 88 -15.81 -18.14 -5.01
C ILE A 88 -17.19 -18.85 -4.85
N PRO A 89 -18.07 -18.41 -3.94
CA PRO A 89 -19.40 -18.95 -3.79
C PRO A 89 -20.21 -18.66 -5.07
N ARG A 90 -21.00 -19.66 -5.48
CA ARG A 90 -21.85 -19.58 -6.66
C ARG A 90 -23.18 -18.94 -6.30
#